data_AF-A0A353Y0R9-F1
#
_entry.id   AF-A0A353Y0R9-F1
#
_cell.length_a   1.000
_cell.length_b   1.000
_cell.length_c   1.000
_cell.angle_alpha   90.00
_cell.angle_beta   90.00
_cell.angle_gamma   90.00
#
_symmetry.space_group_name_H-M   'P 1'
#
loop_
_entity.id
_entity.type
_entity.pdbx_description
1 polymer ?
#
loop_
_entity_poly.entity_id
_entity_poly.type
_entity_poly.pdbx_seq_one_letter_code
_entity_poly.pdbx_strand_id
1 'polypeptide(L)'
;EYRKWEKGTCRPDGKPGFDTPTGKFEIWSTILEDYGYEPLPKYSEPKEGPVASPELLQEYPLVFNSGARPQTDFRSQHHGVEGLLRDNPEPGVEINTTDAAARQIKSGDLVEVRTPRGGVR
;
A
#
# COMPACT_ATOMS: atom_id res chain seq x y z
N GLU A 1 0.22 -22.49 20.02
CA GLU A 1 0.47 -23.89 19.66
C GLU A 1 1.08 -24.02 18.27
N TYR A 2 2.06 -24.90 18.12
CA TYR A 2 2.73 -25.23 16.86
C TYR A 2 2.03 -26.40 16.13
N ARG A 3 2.16 -26.47 14.79
CA ARG A 3 1.56 -27.49 13.90
C ARG A 3 0.05 -27.71 14.01
N LYS A 4 -0.72 -26.63 14.07
CA LYS A 4 -2.19 -26.69 14.18
C LYS A 4 -2.86 -27.49 13.04
N TRP A 5 -2.31 -27.45 11.83
CA TRP A 5 -2.83 -28.18 10.67
C TRP A 5 -2.77 -29.71 10.84
N GLU A 6 -1.88 -30.27 11.67
CA GLU A 6 -1.84 -31.73 11.91
C GLU A 6 -2.90 -32.17 12.93
N LYS A 7 -3.38 -31.24 13.77
CA LYS A 7 -4.26 -31.53 14.91
C LYS A 7 -5.75 -31.39 14.60
N GLY A 8 -6.07 -30.97 13.37
CA GLY A 8 -7.45 -30.71 12.93
C GLY A 8 -8.15 -29.52 13.58
N THR A 9 -7.40 -28.66 14.27
CA THR A 9 -7.95 -27.42 14.88
C THR A 9 -8.13 -26.29 13.88
N CYS A 10 -7.64 -26.47 12.65
CA CYS A 10 -7.77 -25.50 11.56
C CYS A 10 -9.02 -25.72 10.71
N ARG A 11 -9.84 -26.74 10.98
CA ARG A 11 -11.02 -27.11 10.17
C ARG A 11 -12.23 -27.37 11.06
N PRO A 12 -13.45 -26.96 10.66
CA PRO A 12 -14.67 -27.25 11.41
C PRO A 12 -14.96 -28.74 11.54
N ASP A 13 -14.53 -29.56 10.58
CA ASP A 13 -14.74 -31.02 10.56
C ASP A 13 -13.74 -31.80 11.43
N GLY A 14 -12.82 -31.11 12.10
CA GLY A 14 -11.82 -31.71 12.98
C GLY A 14 -10.75 -32.54 12.27
N LYS A 15 -10.70 -32.56 10.93
CA LYS A 15 -9.69 -33.31 10.17
C LYS A 15 -8.39 -32.50 10.07
N PRO A 16 -7.22 -33.15 9.96
CA PRO A 16 -5.97 -32.46 9.63
C PRO A 16 -6.07 -31.70 8.30
N GLY A 17 -5.38 -30.57 8.21
CA GLY A 17 -5.32 -29.72 7.03
C GLY A 17 -5.70 -28.27 7.32
N PHE A 18 -6.12 -27.58 6.27
CA PHE A 18 -6.59 -26.18 6.30
C PHE A 18 -8.05 -26.11 5.88
N ASP A 19 -8.74 -25.04 6.27
CA ASP A 19 -10.13 -24.77 5.85
C ASP A 19 -10.18 -24.22 4.42
N THR A 20 -9.70 -25.03 3.49
CA THR A 20 -9.69 -24.80 2.04
C THR A 20 -10.51 -25.90 1.35
N PRO A 21 -10.98 -25.68 0.11
CA PRO A 21 -11.75 -26.69 -0.62
C PRO A 21 -11.06 -28.06 -0.73
N THR A 22 -9.74 -28.07 -0.93
CA THR A 22 -8.95 -29.32 -1.02
C THR A 22 -8.48 -29.86 0.34
N GLY A 23 -8.61 -29.06 1.40
CA GLY A 23 -8.05 -29.32 2.73
C GLY A 23 -6.55 -29.22 2.85
N LYS A 24 -5.85 -28.81 1.78
CA LYS A 24 -4.40 -28.58 1.77
C LYS A 24 -4.09 -27.08 1.86
N PHE A 25 -2.81 -26.76 2.06
CA PHE A 25 -2.33 -25.43 1.77
C PHE A 25 -2.30 -25.25 0.24
N GLU A 26 -3.20 -24.42 -0.28
CA GLU A 26 -3.36 -24.21 -1.71
C GLU A 26 -2.34 -23.19 -2.22
N ILE A 27 -1.30 -23.67 -2.90
CA ILE A 27 -0.41 -22.80 -3.71
C ILE A 27 -1.17 -22.28 -4.92
N TRP A 28 -1.95 -23.14 -5.57
CA TRP A 28 -2.93 -22.82 -6.59
C TRP A 28 -4.29 -22.63 -5.94
N SER A 29 -4.82 -21.41 -5.95
CA SER A 29 -6.11 -21.13 -5.32
C SER A 29 -7.25 -21.63 -6.20
N THR A 30 -7.90 -22.72 -5.78
CA THR A 30 -9.09 -23.27 -6.46
C THR A 30 -10.25 -22.27 -6.45
N ILE A 31 -10.37 -21.48 -5.39
CA ILE A 31 -11.36 -20.40 -5.29
C ILE A 31 -11.15 -19.35 -6.38
N LEU A 32 -9.92 -18.86 -6.57
CA LEU A 32 -9.65 -17.85 -7.60
C LEU A 32 -9.96 -18.38 -9.00
N GLU A 33 -9.58 -19.63 -9.29
CA GLU A 33 -9.89 -20.31 -10.54
C GLU A 33 -11.40 -20.40 -10.80
N ASP A 34 -12.19 -20.80 -9.79
CA ASP A 34 -13.66 -20.89 -9.90
C ASP A 34 -14.31 -19.54 -10.21
N TYR A 35 -13.72 -18.44 -9.73
CA TYR A 35 -14.14 -17.07 -10.05
C TYR A 35 -13.50 -16.52 -11.35
N GLY A 36 -12.69 -17.30 -12.06
CA GLY A 36 -12.02 -16.92 -13.31
C GLY A 36 -10.81 -15.98 -13.13
N TYR A 37 -10.27 -15.86 -11.92
CA TYR A 37 -9.05 -15.10 -11.64
C TYR A 37 -7.80 -15.97 -11.79
N GLU A 38 -6.64 -15.31 -11.94
CA GLU A 38 -5.33 -15.96 -11.92
C GLU A 38 -5.10 -16.66 -10.56
N PRO A 39 -4.96 -17.99 -10.51
CA PRO A 39 -4.88 -18.75 -9.27
C PRO A 39 -3.49 -18.81 -8.64
N LEU A 40 -2.47 -18.29 -9.34
CA LEU A 40 -1.11 -18.16 -8.83
C LEU A 40 -0.72 -16.68 -8.61
N PRO A 41 0.20 -16.38 -7.68
CA PRO A 41 0.74 -15.05 -7.57
C PRO A 41 1.42 -14.61 -8.88
N LYS A 42 0.94 -13.51 -9.45
CA LYS A 42 1.46 -12.92 -10.67
C LYS A 42 1.64 -11.43 -10.48
N TYR A 43 2.81 -10.92 -10.86
CA TYR A 43 3.04 -9.49 -10.91
C TYR A 43 2.18 -8.85 -12.01
N SER A 44 1.50 -7.76 -11.67
CA SER A 44 0.81 -6.91 -12.64
C SER A 44 1.27 -5.47 -12.42
N GLU A 45 1.58 -4.79 -13.51
CA GLU A 45 2.01 -3.40 -13.46
C GLU A 45 0.84 -2.51 -12.99
N PRO A 46 1.08 -1.51 -12.12
CA PRO A 46 0.06 -0.52 -11.79
C PRO A 46 -0.46 0.15 -13.07
N LYS A 47 -1.78 0.30 -13.21
CA LYS A 47 -2.39 0.89 -14.41
C LYS A 47 -1.80 2.25 -14.77
N GLU A 48 -1.60 3.10 -13.77
CA GLU A 48 -1.00 4.45 -13.88
C GLU A 48 0.50 4.44 -13.51
N GLY A 49 1.16 3.29 -13.66
CA GLY A 49 2.58 3.13 -13.41
C GLY A 49 3.43 3.59 -14.61
N PRO A 50 4.74 3.80 -14.39
CA PRO A 50 5.67 4.25 -15.43
C PRO A 50 5.71 3.37 -16.68
N VAL A 51 5.51 2.05 -16.52
CA VAL A 51 5.56 1.10 -17.64
C VAL A 51 4.21 1.00 -18.35
N ALA A 52 3.10 1.03 -17.61
CA ALA A 52 1.77 0.83 -18.17
C ALA A 52 1.16 2.09 -18.80
N SER A 53 1.53 3.29 -18.33
CA SER A 53 1.01 4.58 -18.81
C SER A 53 2.13 5.62 -19.02
N PRO A 54 3.06 5.41 -19.98
CA PRO A 54 4.16 6.33 -20.24
C PRO A 54 3.71 7.73 -20.68
N GLU A 55 2.55 7.85 -21.33
CA GLU A 55 1.93 9.13 -21.69
C GLU A 55 1.50 9.93 -20.46
N LEU A 56 1.00 9.25 -19.42
CA LEU A 56 0.60 9.90 -18.17
C LEU A 56 1.80 10.52 -17.45
N LEU A 57 2.98 9.90 -17.55
CA LEU A 57 4.21 10.41 -16.96
C LEU A 57 4.66 11.77 -17.54
N GLN A 58 4.20 12.13 -18.73
CA GLN A 58 4.51 13.44 -19.31
C GLN A 58 3.87 14.57 -18.48
N GLU A 59 2.69 14.31 -17.90
CA GLU A 59 1.98 15.28 -17.07
C GLU A 59 2.17 15.03 -15.56
N TYR A 60 2.26 13.75 -15.14
CA TYR A 60 2.41 13.31 -13.76
C TYR A 60 3.65 12.40 -13.61
N PRO A 61 4.87 12.99 -13.63
CA PRO A 61 6.13 12.23 -13.71
C PRO A 61 6.57 11.53 -12.42
N LEU A 62 5.85 11.71 -11.30
CA LEU A 62 6.22 11.17 -10.00
C LEU A 62 5.24 10.08 -9.55
N VAL A 63 5.78 8.98 -9.03
CA VAL A 63 4.97 7.95 -8.37
C VAL A 63 4.71 8.37 -6.92
N PHE A 64 3.44 8.51 -6.57
CA PHE A 64 3.04 8.92 -5.23
C PHE A 64 2.96 7.73 -4.26
N ASN A 65 3.42 7.93 -3.03
CA ASN A 65 3.31 6.98 -1.94
C ASN A 65 2.78 7.68 -0.68
N SER A 66 1.59 7.28 -0.21
CA SER A 66 0.95 7.81 1.01
C SER A 66 1.14 6.92 2.25
N GLY A 67 2.10 6.01 2.20
CA GLY A 67 2.31 4.94 3.17
C GLY A 67 3.26 5.29 4.32
N ALA A 68 3.95 6.43 4.26
CA ALA A 68 4.79 6.89 5.35
C ALA A 68 3.95 7.09 6.62
N ARG A 69 4.34 6.45 7.72
CA ARG A 69 3.65 6.53 9.01
C ARG A 69 4.57 7.20 10.02
N PRO A 70 4.25 8.42 10.49
CA PRO A 70 4.95 9.01 11.60
C PRO A 70 4.56 8.28 12.90
N GLN A 71 5.52 8.15 13.82
CA GLN A 71 5.30 7.47 15.10
C GLN A 71 4.35 8.25 16.03
N THR A 72 4.15 9.53 15.76
CA THR A 72 3.36 10.46 16.57
C THR A 72 1.87 10.41 16.28
N ASP A 73 1.45 9.83 15.15
CA ASP A 73 0.05 9.76 14.75
C ASP A 73 -0.49 8.33 14.69
N PHE A 74 -1.82 8.21 14.78
CA PHE A 74 -2.51 6.97 14.44
C PHE A 74 -3.59 7.24 13.40
N ARG A 75 -3.22 7.07 12.13
CA ARG A 75 -4.03 7.48 10.97
C ARG A 75 -4.40 8.97 11.07
N SER A 76 -5.66 9.30 11.30
CA SER A 76 -6.16 10.68 11.43
C SER A 76 -6.38 11.11 12.88
N GLN A 77 -5.85 10.35 13.84
CA GLN A 77 -5.95 10.62 15.28
C GLN A 77 -4.63 11.20 15.81
N HIS A 78 -4.74 11.85 16.97
CA HIS A 78 -3.64 12.44 17.74
C HIS A 78 -3.08 13.77 17.23
N HIS A 79 -3.59 14.31 16.12
CA HIS A 79 -3.23 15.63 15.60
C HIS A 79 -3.60 16.81 16.53
N GLY A 80 -4.31 16.56 17.65
CA GLY A 80 -4.64 17.59 18.65
C GLY A 80 -3.80 17.51 19.92
N VAL A 81 -2.90 16.53 20.04
CA VAL A 81 -2.10 16.31 21.24
C VAL A 81 -0.79 17.08 21.10
N GLU A 82 -0.65 18.17 21.84
CA GLU A 82 0.50 19.10 21.73
C GLU A 82 1.86 18.40 21.80
N GLY A 83 2.00 17.39 22.67
CA GLY A 83 3.25 16.63 22.81
C GLY A 83 3.62 15.78 21.60
N LEU A 84 2.63 15.34 20.82
CA LEU A 84 2.81 14.50 19.63
C LEU A 84 2.97 15.34 18.36
N LEU A 85 2.38 16.53 18.32
CA LEU A 85 2.49 17.46 17.19
C LEU A 85 3.89 18.06 17.00
N ARG A 86 4.74 18.05 18.03
CA ARG A 86 6.03 18.77 18.03
C ARG A 86 6.90 18.42 16.83
N ASP A 87 6.94 17.16 16.44
CA ASP A 87 7.83 16.66 15.38
C ASP A 87 7.21 16.81 13.99
N ASN A 88 5.88 16.84 13.88
CA ASN A 88 5.14 16.96 12.63
C ASN A 88 3.97 17.95 12.81
N PRO A 89 4.26 19.26 12.94
CA PRO A 89 3.24 20.26 13.25
C PRO A 89 2.29 20.54 12.07
N GLU A 90 2.71 20.19 10.85
CA GLU A 90 1.98 20.39 9.61
C GLU A 90 2.11 19.17 8.70
N PRO A 91 1.15 18.92 7.80
CA PRO A 91 1.26 17.85 6.82
C PRO A 91 2.41 18.15 5.84
N GLY A 92 3.46 17.33 5.89
CA GLY A 92 4.59 17.43 4.99
C GLY A 92 4.54 16.40 3.85
N VAL A 93 5.33 16.64 2.81
CA VAL A 93 5.67 15.66 1.79
C VAL A 93 7.19 15.52 1.70
N GLU A 94 7.66 14.29 1.56
CA GLU A 94 9.06 13.99 1.30
C GLU A 94 9.28 13.81 -0.21
N ILE A 95 10.33 14.42 -0.74
CA ILE A 95 10.70 14.35 -2.15
C ILE A 95 12.21 14.20 -2.28
N ASN A 96 12.66 13.43 -3.29
CA ASN A 96 14.08 13.31 -3.58
C ASN A 96 14.68 14.68 -3.95
N THR A 97 15.92 14.95 -3.55
CA THR A 97 16.59 16.22 -3.79
C THR A 97 16.73 16.55 -5.29
N THR A 98 16.89 15.54 -6.14
CA THR A 98 16.96 15.70 -7.60
C THR A 98 15.60 16.13 -8.16
N ASP A 99 14.52 15.49 -7.73
CA ASP A 99 13.16 15.82 -8.15
C ASP A 99 12.69 17.19 -7.64
N ALA A 100 13.10 17.56 -6.42
CA ALA A 100 12.86 18.87 -5.84
C ALA A 100 13.58 19.96 -6.63
N ALA A 101 14.87 19.76 -6.94
CA ALA A 101 15.68 20.72 -7.70
C ALA A 101 15.11 20.97 -9.10
N ALA A 102 14.68 19.92 -9.81
CA ALA A 102 14.04 20.04 -11.12
C ALA A 102 12.75 20.90 -11.09
N ARG A 103 12.10 21.00 -9.92
CA ARG A 103 10.88 21.77 -9.67
C ARG A 103 11.11 23.06 -8.88
N GLN A 104 12.37 23.39 -8.59
CA GLN A 104 12.77 24.56 -7.79
C GLN A 104 12.18 24.58 -6.38
N ILE A 105 11.92 23.41 -5.80
CA ILE A 105 11.37 23.24 -4.45
C ILE A 105 12.51 23.18 -3.43
N LYS A 106 12.37 23.90 -2.32
CA LYS A 106 13.25 23.84 -1.16
C LYS A 106 12.49 23.32 0.07
N SER A 107 13.22 22.83 1.06
CA SER A 107 12.62 22.42 2.33
C SER A 107 11.87 23.58 2.98
N GLY A 108 10.62 23.33 3.37
CA GLY A 108 9.74 24.33 3.97
C GLY A 108 8.89 25.13 2.97
N ASP A 109 9.10 24.95 1.66
CA ASP A 109 8.22 25.56 0.67
C ASP A 109 6.83 24.90 0.73
N LEU A 110 5.77 25.73 0.64
CA LEU A 110 4.42 25.23 0.45
C LEU A 110 4.29 24.67 -0.97
N VAL A 111 3.82 23.43 -1.08
CA VAL A 111 3.70 22.71 -2.35
C VAL A 111 2.27 22.22 -2.55
N GLU A 112 1.92 21.91 -3.80
CA GLU A 112 0.67 21.23 -4.14
C GLU A 112 0.99 19.85 -4.71
N VAL A 113 0.44 18.80 -4.11
CA VAL A 113 0.52 17.43 -4.64
C VAL A 113 -0.73 17.18 -5.48
N ARG A 114 -0.55 16.85 -6.77
CA ARG A 114 -1.65 16.70 -7.73
C ARG A 114 -1.61 15.35 -8.45
N THR A 115 -2.79 14.80 -8.69
CA THR A 115 -3.04 13.62 -9.53
C THR A 115 -4.09 13.96 -10.60
N PRO A 116 -4.40 13.07 -11.57
CA PRO A 116 -5.52 13.26 -12.48
C PRO A 116 -6.88 13.51 -11.80
N ARG A 117 -7.00 13.12 -10.53
CA ARG A 117 -8.25 13.19 -9.76
C ARG A 117 -8.39 14.45 -8.91
N GLY A 118 -7.32 15.22 -8.70
CA GLY A 118 -7.35 16.40 -7.83
C GLY A 118 -5.99 16.72 -7.18
N GLY A 119 -5.97 17.76 -6.35
CA GLY A 119 -4.78 18.22 -5.65
C GLY A 119 -5.04 18.59 -4.18
N VAL A 120 -3.96 18.61 -3.39
CA VAL A 120 -3.94 19.02 -1.98
C VAL A 120 -2.71 19.87 -1.71
N ARG A 121 -2.83 20.81 -0.77
CA ARG A 121 -1.77 21.69 -0.28
C ARG A 121 -1.57 21.48 1.21
#